data_AF-A0A1J3IRH0-F1
#
_entry.id   AF-A0A1J3IRH0-F1
#
_cell.length_a   1.000
_cell.length_b   1.000
_cell.length_c   1.000
_cell.angle_alpha   90.00
_cell.angle_beta   90.00
_cell.angle_gamma   90.00
#
_symmetry.space_group_name_H-M   'P 1'
#
loop_
_entity.id
_entity.type
_entity.pdbx_description
1 polymer ?
#
loop_
_entity_poly.entity_id
_entity_poly.type
_entity_poly.pdbx_seq_one_letter_code
_entity_poly.pdbx_strand_id
1 'polypeptide(L)'
;LVFDQIPDPDFYSCKVMLGCYVLHKESLEVINFYGFVWKHGYDDIVFSKALKACTELQDLENGEKIHCQIVQVASPDNIVLTGLLDMYAKCGEI
;
A
#
# COMPACT_ATOMS: atom_id res chain seq x y z
N LEU A 1 -12.50 -13.86 -6.98
CA LEU A 1 -11.72 -14.46 -5.87
C LEU A 1 -12.67 -14.85 -4.75
N VAL A 2 -12.31 -15.78 -3.84
CA VAL A 2 -13.16 -16.13 -2.67
C VAL A 2 -13.48 -14.89 -1.83
N PHE A 3 -12.54 -13.94 -1.80
CA PHE A 3 -12.71 -12.63 -1.18
C PHE A 3 -13.95 -11.87 -1.66
N ASP A 4 -14.28 -11.92 -2.96
CA ASP A 4 -15.42 -11.19 -3.54
C ASP A 4 -16.78 -11.75 -3.08
N GLN A 5 -16.79 -12.90 -2.42
CA GLN A 5 -17.98 -13.51 -1.84
C GLN A 5 -18.25 -13.03 -0.41
N ILE A 6 -17.35 -12.22 0.17
CA ILE A 6 -17.50 -11.63 1.51
C ILE A 6 -18.33 -10.34 1.36
N PRO A 7 -19.57 -10.27 1.91
CA PRO A 7 -20.47 -9.13 1.68
C PRO A 7 -19.99 -7.80 2.29
N ASP A 8 -19.11 -7.87 3.29
CA ASP A 8 -18.52 -6.72 3.99
C ASP A 8 -17.17 -7.17 4.60
N PRO A 9 -16.07 -7.13 3.82
CA PRO A 9 -14.78 -7.63 4.29
C PRO A 9 -14.19 -6.68 5.33
N ASP A 10 -13.82 -7.22 6.49
CA ASP A 10 -13.09 -6.47 7.50
C ASP A 10 -11.66 -6.12 7.07
N PHE A 11 -11.00 -5.25 7.83
CA PHE A 11 -9.61 -4.84 7.56
C PHE A 11 -8.65 -6.04 7.51
N TYR A 12 -8.88 -7.05 8.34
CA TYR A 12 -8.05 -8.25 8.36
C TYR A 12 -8.14 -9.01 7.02
N SER A 13 -9.35 -9.27 6.54
CA SER A 13 -9.61 -9.93 5.26
C SER A 13 -8.99 -9.12 4.10
N CYS A 14 -9.15 -7.79 4.14
CA CYS A 14 -8.52 -6.89 3.16
C CYS A 14 -6.99 -7.00 3.17
N LYS A 15 -6.38 -7.00 4.36
CA LYS A 15 -4.93 -7.13 4.54
C LYS A 15 -4.40 -8.49 4.05
N VAL A 16 -5.14 -9.56 4.26
CA VAL A 16 -4.83 -10.89 3.71
C VAL A 16 -4.85 -10.83 2.18
N MET A 17 -5.91 -10.26 1.59
CA MET A 17 -6.05 -10.12 0.14
C MET A 17 -4.93 -9.30 -0.49
N LEU A 18 -4.60 -8.14 0.10
CA LEU A 18 -3.45 -7.31 -0.31
C LEU A 18 -2.14 -8.10 -0.20
N GLY A 19 -2.00 -8.93 0.84
CA GLY A 19 -0.87 -9.85 0.99
C GLY A 19 -0.78 -10.90 -0.11
N CYS A 20 -1.91 -11.41 -0.60
CA CYS A 20 -1.94 -12.32 -1.73
C CYS A 20 -1.41 -11.65 -3.01
N TYR A 21 -1.83 -10.41 -3.32
CA TYR A 21 -1.31 -9.67 -4.47
C TYR A 21 0.21 -9.45 -4.38
N VAL A 22 0.70 -9.06 -3.20
CA VAL A 22 2.15 -8.92 -2.95
C VAL A 22 2.90 -10.24 -3.14
N LEU A 23 2.36 -11.36 -2.65
CA LEU A 23 2.99 -12.68 -2.79
C LEU A 23 3.13 -13.10 -4.25
N HIS A 24 2.14 -12.77 -5.09
CA HIS A 24 2.14 -13.08 -6.51
C HIS A 24 2.86 -12.02 -7.37
N LYS A 25 3.45 -10.99 -6.74
CA LYS A 25 4.14 -9.87 -7.40
C LYS A 25 3.23 -9.09 -8.35
N GLU A 26 1.95 -8.98 -8.01
CA GLU A 26 0.95 -8.23 -8.77
C GLU A 26 0.88 -6.79 -8.27
N SER A 27 1.96 -6.03 -8.47
CA SER A 27 2.12 -4.69 -7.89
C SER A 27 1.01 -3.73 -8.33
N LEU A 28 0.52 -3.85 -9.58
CA LEU A 28 -0.61 -3.05 -10.07
C LEU A 28 -1.89 -3.33 -9.27
N GLU A 29 -2.16 -4.60 -8.95
CA GLU A 29 -3.32 -4.97 -8.15
C GLU A 29 -3.20 -4.54 -6.68
N VAL A 30 -1.97 -4.50 -6.14
CA VAL A 30 -1.71 -3.89 -4.83
C VAL A 30 -2.19 -2.44 -4.82
N ILE A 31 -1.84 -1.64 -5.84
CA ILE A 31 -2.23 -0.23 -5.92
C ILE A 31 -3.73 -0.06 -6.17
N ASN A 32 -4.29 -0.82 -7.11
CA ASN A 32 -5.73 -0.78 -7.41
C ASN A 32 -6.58 -1.13 -6.18
N PHE A 33 -6.14 -2.10 -5.39
CA PHE A 33 -6.85 -2.56 -4.20
C PHE A 33 -6.55 -1.72 -2.95
N TYR A 34 -5.41 -1.03 -2.89
CA TYR A 34 -4.99 -0.25 -1.71
C TYR A 34 -6.04 0.78 -1.26
N GLY A 35 -6.66 1.51 -2.20
CA GLY A 35 -7.70 2.48 -1.89
C GLY A 35 -8.93 1.86 -1.22
N PHE A 36 -9.22 0.58 -1.50
CA PHE A 36 -10.25 -0.19 -0.81
C PHE A 36 -9.80 -0.56 0.61
N VAL A 37 -8.56 -1.04 0.78
CA VAL A 37 -7.98 -1.38 2.09
C VAL A 37 -8.01 -0.17 3.02
N TRP A 38 -7.57 1.00 2.52
CA TRP A 38 -7.54 2.26 3.27
C TRP A 38 -8.88 2.64 3.90
N LYS A 39 -9.99 2.39 3.21
CA LYS A 39 -11.34 2.68 3.72
C LYS A 39 -11.75 1.76 4.88
N HIS A 40 -11.16 0.58 4.99
CA HIS A 40 -11.44 -0.39 6.05
C HIS A 40 -10.45 -0.29 7.21
N GLY A 41 -9.28 0.31 6.99
CA GLY A 41 -8.28 0.55 8.01
C GLY A 41 -6.89 0.77 7.42
N TYR A 42 -5.91 0.95 8.29
CA TYR A 42 -4.51 1.11 7.90
C TYR A 42 -3.59 0.56 8.98
N ASP A 43 -2.39 0.15 8.55
CA ASP A 43 -1.25 -0.14 9.41
C ASP A 43 0.06 0.05 8.61
N ASP A 44 1.19 0.05 9.31
CA ASP A 44 2.52 0.24 8.72
C ASP A 44 2.88 -0.85 7.70
N ILE A 45 2.31 -2.05 7.83
CA ILE A 45 2.53 -3.16 6.89
C ILE A 45 1.83 -2.86 5.56
N VAL A 46 0.61 -2.36 5.59
CA VAL A 46 -0.16 -1.97 4.41
C VAL A 46 0.52 -0.82 3.68
N PHE A 47 1.00 0.19 4.41
CA PHE A 47 1.79 1.28 3.81
C PHE A 47 3.08 0.79 3.16
N SER A 48 3.86 -0.03 3.87
CA SER A 48 5.12 -0.57 3.34
C SER A 48 4.92 -1.38 2.05
N LYS A 49 3.84 -2.16 1.98
CA LYS A 49 3.47 -2.94 0.77
C LYS A 49 3.08 -2.02 -0.39
N ALA A 50 2.28 -1.00 -0.12
CA ALA A 50 1.82 -0.06 -1.15
C ALA A 50 2.97 0.81 -1.68
N LEU A 51 3.85 1.31 -0.81
CA LEU A 51 5.06 2.05 -1.21
C LEU A 51 5.97 1.19 -2.09
N LYS A 52 6.20 -0.07 -1.69
CA LYS A 52 6.98 -1.01 -2.50
C LYS A 52 6.36 -1.24 -3.88
N ALA A 53 5.04 -1.37 -3.97
CA ALA A 53 4.35 -1.53 -5.25
C ALA A 53 4.49 -0.26 -6.12
N CYS A 54 4.43 0.94 -5.54
CA CYS A 54 4.70 2.20 -6.27
C CYS A 54 6.12 2.22 -6.83
N THR A 55 7.11 1.83 -6.03
CA THR A 55 8.51 1.70 -6.45
C THR A 55 8.67 0.73 -7.63
N GLU A 56 8.04 -0.44 -7.55
CA GLU A 56 8.11 -1.48 -8.60
C GLU A 56 7.46 -1.04 -9.91
N LEU A 57 6.41 -0.23 -9.84
CA LEU A 57 5.69 0.32 -10.99
C LEU A 57 6.26 1.65 -11.51
N GLN A 58 7.22 2.24 -10.79
CA GLN A 58 7.63 3.63 -10.99
C GLN A 58 6.45 4.62 -10.93
N ASP A 59 5.49 4.35 -10.05
CA ASP A 59 4.25 5.11 -9.92
C ASP A 59 4.37 6.18 -8.83
N LEU A 60 4.99 7.31 -9.21
CA LEU A 60 5.19 8.45 -8.31
C LEU A 60 3.85 9.03 -7.83
N GLU A 61 2.85 9.12 -8.71
CA GLU A 61 1.57 9.75 -8.42
C GLU A 61 0.85 9.04 -7.25
N ASN A 62 0.79 7.70 -7.28
CA ASN A 62 0.22 6.96 -6.17
C ASN A 62 1.12 6.96 -4.92
N GLY A 63 2.44 6.99 -5.11
CA GLY A 63 3.40 7.17 -4.01
C GLY A 63 3.16 8.45 -3.19
N GLU A 64 2.94 9.58 -3.86
CA GLU A 64 2.62 10.86 -3.23
C GLU A 64 1.28 10.86 -2.48
N LYS A 65 0.26 10.21 -3.06
CA LYS A 65 -1.05 10.05 -2.40
C LYS A 65 -0.90 9.25 -1.10
N ILE A 66 -0.14 8.15 -1.13
CA ILE A 66 0.14 7.33 0.05
C ILE A 66 0.94 8.12 1.08
N HIS A 67 1.92 8.91 0.67
CA HIS A 67 2.66 9.80 1.57
C HIS A 67 1.71 10.78 2.30
N CYS A 68 0.78 11.41 1.58
CA CYS A 68 -0.22 12.28 2.21
C CYS A 68 -1.05 11.53 3.27
N GLN A 69 -1.42 10.28 3.02
CA GLN A 69 -2.18 9.45 3.96
C GLN A 69 -1.35 9.06 5.19
N ILE A 70 -0.07 8.74 5.02
CA ILE A 70 0.86 8.44 6.12
C ILE A 70 0.98 9.63 7.07
N VAL A 71 1.09 10.85 6.53
CA VAL A 71 1.16 12.09 7.34
C VAL A 71 -0.13 12.31 8.14
N GLN A 72 -1.29 11.93 7.61
CA GLN A 72 -2.59 12.11 8.27
C GLN A 72 -2.80 11.22 9.49
N VAL A 73 -2.25 10.00 9.51
CA VAL A 73 -2.53 9.02 10.56
C VAL A 73 -1.58 9.09 11.77
N ALA A 74 -0.55 9.93 11.68
CA ALA A 74 0.49 10.20 12.66
C ALA A 74 1.38 8.99 13.04
N SER A 75 2.68 9.27 13.22
CA SER A 75 3.72 8.35 13.73
C SER A 75 3.92 7.03 12.97
N PRO A 76 4.25 7.06 11.67
CA PRO A 76 4.71 5.86 10.95
C PRO A 76 5.98 5.30 11.59
N ASP A 77 6.16 3.98 11.50
CA ASP A 77 7.41 3.36 11.91
C ASP A 77 8.59 3.71 10.96
N ASN A 78 9.80 3.39 11.40
CA ASN A 78 11.00 3.64 10.61
C ASN A 78 11.03 2.85 9.28
N ILE A 79 10.28 1.75 9.19
CA ILE A 79 10.22 0.92 7.97
C ILE A 79 9.42 1.66 6.90
N VAL A 80 8.28 2.24 7.26
CA VAL A 80 7.47 3.08 6.37
C VAL A 80 8.26 4.32 5.94
N LEU A 81 8.95 4.99 6.87
CA LEU A 81 9.79 6.15 6.54
C LEU A 81 10.93 5.79 5.58
N THR A 82 11.59 4.65 5.79
CA THR A 82 12.62 4.15 4.87
C THR A 82 12.01 3.78 3.51
N GLY A 83 10.82 3.20 3.49
CA GLY A 83 10.07 2.88 2.27
C GLY A 83 9.69 4.11 1.45
N LEU A 84 9.32 5.22 2.11
CA LEU A 84 9.05 6.50 1.44
C LEU A 84 10.30 7.03 0.73
N LEU A 85 11.45 7.02 1.43
CA LEU A 85 12.72 7.44 0.84
C LEU A 85 13.10 6.58 -0.37
N ASP A 86 12.97 5.25 -0.24
CA ASP A 86 13.26 4.31 -1.34
C ASP A 86 12.34 4.55 -2.55
N MET A 87 11.06 4.83 -2.29
CA MET A 87 10.08 5.15 -3.33
C MET A 87 10.45 6.42 -4.08
N TYR A 88 10.67 7.54 -3.40
CA TYR A 88 11.04 8.79 -4.07
C TYR A 88 12.37 8.69 -4.84
N ALA A 89 13.39 8.05 -4.27
CA ALA A 89 14.69 7.88 -4.93
C ALA A 89 14.60 7.04 -6.21
N LYS A 90 13.80 5.95 -6.20
CA LYS A 90 13.68 5.05 -7.35
C LYS A 90 12.64 5.51 -8.39
N CYS A 91 11.68 6.34 -7.98
CA CYS A 91 10.76 7.01 -8.89
C CYS A 91 11.34 8.29 -9.53
N GLY A 92 12.57 8.68 -9.17
CA GLY A 92 13.33 9.72 -9.86
C GLY A 92 13.10 11.15 -9.35
N GLU A 93 12.57 11.31 -8.15
CA GLU A 93 12.43 12.63 -7.51
C GLU A 93 13.65 13.03 -6.66
N ILE A 94 14.45 12.07 -6.21
CA ILE A 94 15.62 12.28 -5.34
C ILE A 94 16.85 11.58 -5.90
#